data_AF-A0A7W1AFX7-F1
#
_entry.id   AF-A0A7W1AFX7-F1
#
_cell.length_a   1.000
_cell.length_b   1.000
_cell.length_c   1.000
_cell.angle_alpha   90.00
_cell.angle_beta   90.00
_cell.angle_gamma   90.00
#
_symmetry.space_group_name_H-M   'P 1'
#
loop_
_entity.id
_entity.type
_entity.pdbx_description
1 polymer ?
#
loop_
_entity_poly.entity_id
_entity_poly.type
_entity_poly.pdbx_seq_one_letter_code
_entity_poly.pdbx_strand_id
1 'polypeptide(L)' 'MRIDRVYTRGGDKGETSLIGGERVSKSAARIECYGTVDETNATLGLVIEALVSSAAGAHLTPILRRVQNELFNL' A
#
# COMPACT_ATOMS: atom_id res chain seq x y z
N MET A 1 -1.93 -8.84 12.29
CA MET A 1 -0.58 -9.18 11.77
C MET A 1 0.43 -8.40 12.58
N ARG A 2 1.49 -9.03 13.09
CA ARG A 2 2.54 -8.36 13.87
C ARG A 2 3.83 -8.44 13.06
N ILE A 3 4.42 -7.30 12.74
CA ILE A 3 5.67 -7.23 11.97
C ILE A 3 6.81 -7.09 12.98
N ASP A 4 7.58 -8.16 13.16
CA ASP A 4 8.75 -8.25 14.02
C ASP A 4 10.06 -8.11 13.22
N ARG A 5 10.11 -8.69 12.02
CA ARG A 5 11.16 -8.49 11.03
C ARG A 5 10.56 -8.25 9.64
N VAL A 6 10.94 -7.14 9.03
CA VAL A 6 10.47 -6.76 7.70
C VAL A 6 11.13 -7.60 6.60
N TYR A 7 12.42 -7.96 6.76
CA TYR A 7 13.13 -8.77 5.76
C TYR A 7 13.14 -10.26 6.15
N THR A 8 12.71 -11.12 5.22
CA THR A 8 12.62 -12.58 5.42
C THR A 8 13.46 -13.40 4.44
N ARG A 9 13.96 -12.78 3.36
CA ARG A 9 14.63 -13.44 2.21
C ARG A 9 13.76 -14.43 1.43
N GLY A 10 12.48 -14.59 1.79
CA GLY A 10 11.56 -15.51 1.12
C GLY A 10 11.26 -15.13 -0.34
N GLY A 11 11.57 -13.89 -0.73
CA GLY A 11 11.34 -13.38 -2.08
C GLY A 11 12.57 -13.29 -2.98
N ASP A 12 13.73 -13.75 -2.54
CA ASP A 12 15.01 -13.55 -3.25
C ASP A 12 15.07 -14.31 -4.58
N LYS A 13 14.26 -15.36 -4.73
CA LYS A 13 14.14 -16.15 -5.97
C LYS A 13 13.10 -15.59 -6.96
N GLY A 14 12.56 -14.39 -6.72
CA GLY A 14 11.60 -13.75 -7.62
C GLY A 14 10.14 -14.10 -7.38
N GLU A 15 9.82 -14.80 -6.30
CA GLU A 15 8.45 -15.19 -5.92
C GLU A 15 8.01 -14.50 -4.63
N THR A 16 6.70 -14.44 -4.37
CA THR A 16 6.14 -13.91 -3.12
C THR A 16 4.89 -14.70 -2.72
N SER A 17 4.50 -14.61 -1.45
CA SER A 17 3.32 -15.29 -0.93
C SER A 17 2.09 -14.39 -0.97
N LEU A 18 0.97 -14.92 -1.47
CA LEU A 18 -0.35 -14.34 -1.32
C LEU A 18 -0.92 -14.63 0.08
N ILE A 19 -1.99 -13.91 0.43
CA ILE A 19 -2.85 -14.28 1.56
C ILE A 19 -3.37 -15.70 1.30
N GLY A 20 -3.17 -16.61 2.27
CA GLY A 20 -3.46 -18.04 2.12
C GLY A 20 -2.24 -18.92 1.84
N GLY A 21 -1.06 -18.34 1.60
CA GLY A 21 0.22 -19.06 1.52
C GLY A 21 0.63 -19.54 0.13
N GLU A 22 -0.24 -19.37 -0.89
CA GLU A 22 0.12 -19.60 -2.28
C GLU A 22 1.33 -18.74 -2.68
N ARG A 23 2.30 -19.31 -3.40
CA ARG A 23 3.48 -18.58 -3.90
C ARG A 23 3.32 -18.32 -5.40
N VAL A 24 3.51 -17.06 -5.78
CA VAL A 24 3.39 -16.60 -7.16
C VAL A 24 4.64 -15.80 -7.55
N SER A 25 4.92 -15.71 -8.85
CA SER A 25 5.95 -14.81 -9.37
C SER A 25 5.65 -13.36 -8.96
N LYS A 26 6.70 -12.60 -8.64
CA LYS A 26 6.60 -11.14 -8.41
C LYS A 26 6.07 -10.38 -9.64
N SER A 27 6.19 -10.96 -10.83
CA SER A 27 5.66 -10.41 -12.07
C SER A 27 4.25 -10.91 -12.41
N ALA A 28 3.58 -11.65 -11.52
CA ALA A 28 2.20 -12.05 -11.74
C ALA A 28 1.29 -10.82 -11.72
N ALA A 29 0.31 -10.76 -12.63
CA ALA A 29 -0.62 -9.64 -12.78
C ALA A 29 -1.31 -9.23 -11.47
N ARG A 30 -1.61 -10.21 -10.59
CA ARG A 30 -2.17 -9.94 -9.26
C ARG A 30 -1.23 -9.15 -8.35
N ILE A 31 0.06 -9.47 -8.36
CA ILE A 31 1.07 -8.75 -7.58
C ILE A 31 1.26 -7.34 -8.13
N GLU A 32 1.28 -7.19 -9.46
CA GLU A 32 1.35 -5.88 -10.12
C GLU A 32 0.17 -4.99 -9.72
N CYS A 33 -1.07 -5.50 -9.79
CA CYS A 33 -2.26 -4.76 -9.36
C CYS A 33 -2.15 -4.28 -7.91
N TYR A 34 -1.78 -5.16 -6.97
CA TYR A 34 -1.63 -4.76 -5.57
C TYR A 34 -0.50 -3.76 -5.37
N GLY A 35 0.61 -3.91 -6.10
CA GLY A 35 1.73 -2.96 -6.07
C GLY A 35 1.32 -1.57 -6.55
N THR A 36 0.55 -1.46 -7.64
CA THR A 36 0.04 -0.17 -8.13
C THR A 36 -0.92 0.49 -7.15
N VAL A 37 -1.76 -0.30 -6.46
CA VAL A 37 -2.64 0.20 -5.39
C VAL A 37 -1.81 0.72 -4.22
N ASP A 38 -0.77 -0.01 -3.80
CA ASP A 38 0.13 0.41 -2.72
C ASP A 38 0.90 1.70 -3.07
N GLU A 39 1.40 1.82 -4.29
CA GLU A 39 2.06 3.03 -4.79
C GLU A 39 1.12 4.24 -4.81
N THR A 40 -0.13 4.02 -5.24
CA THR A 40 -1.18 5.06 -5.19
C THR A 40 -1.44 5.48 -3.76
N ASN A 41 -1.56 4.51 -2.84
CA ASN A 41 -1.80 4.76 -1.42
C ASN A 41 -0.66 5.56 -0.77
N ALA A 42 0.61 5.23 -1.09
CA ALA A 42 1.78 5.98 -0.64
C ALA A 42 1.78 7.42 -1.18
N THR A 43 1.40 7.60 -2.45
CA THR A 43 1.28 8.93 -3.08
C THR A 43 0.23 9.80 -2.39
N LEU A 44 -0.91 9.23 -1.99
CA LEU A 44 -1.91 9.95 -1.19
C LEU A 44 -1.35 10.43 0.16
N GLY A 45 -0.42 9.68 0.77
CA GLY A 45 0.27 10.10 1.98
C GLY A 45 1.08 11.39 1.78
N LEU A 46 1.78 11.49 0.64
CA LEU A 46 2.52 12.72 0.27
C LEU A 46 1.57 13.90 0.04
N VAL A 47 0.43 13.66 -0.59
CA VAL A 47 -0.59 14.70 -0.81
C VAL A 47 -1.15 15.20 0.52
N ILE A 48 -1.45 14.30 1.46
CA ILE A 48 -1.93 14.67 2.81
C ILE A 48 -0.89 15.55 3.51
N GLU A 49 0.39 15.19 3.47
CA GLU A 49 1.47 15.98 4.06
C GLU A 49 1.56 17.39 3.44
N ALA A 50 1.48 17.48 2.11
CA ALA A 50 1.49 18.77 1.42
C ALA A 50 0.28 19.66 1.76
N LEU A 51 -0.85 19.07 2.20
CA LEU A 51 -2.06 19.78 2.53
C LEU A 51 -2.13 20.29 3.98
N VAL A 52 -1.20 19.90 4.87
CA VAL A 52 -1.25 20.21 6.32
C VAL A 52 -1.43 21.71 6.59
N SER A 53 -0.75 22.57 5.85
CA SER A 53 -0.81 24.03 6.00
C SER A 53 -1.78 24.72 5.03
N SER A 54 -2.53 23.95 4.24
CA SER A 54 -3.48 24.48 3.26
C SER A 54 -4.86 24.70 3.87
N ALA A 55 -5.58 25.72 3.39
CA ALA A 55 -6.99 25.93 3.79
C ALA A 55 -7.89 24.73 3.47
N ALA A 56 -7.56 23.96 2.42
CA ALA A 56 -8.28 22.76 2.02
C ALA A 56 -7.96 21.54 2.90
N GLY A 57 -6.85 21.56 3.63
CA GLY A 57 -6.35 20.41 4.38
C GLY A 57 -7.32 19.91 5.45
N ALA A 58 -8.03 20.82 6.12
CA ALA A 58 -9.02 20.49 7.14
C ALA A 58 -10.19 19.64 6.58
N HIS A 59 -10.57 19.86 5.32
CA HIS A 59 -11.67 19.14 4.67
C HIS A 59 -11.18 17.89 3.94
N LEU A 60 -10.07 17.98 3.21
CA LEU A 60 -9.58 16.90 2.35
C LEU A 60 -8.84 15.80 3.12
N THR A 61 -8.08 16.13 4.16
CA THR A 61 -7.28 15.13 4.89
C THR A 61 -8.11 13.97 5.44
N PRO A 62 -9.28 14.19 6.09
CA PRO A 62 -10.11 13.08 6.57
C PRO A 62 -10.64 12.19 5.43
N ILE A 63 -10.98 12.78 4.29
CA ILE A 63 -11.47 12.06 3.11
C ILE A 63 -10.34 11.20 2.52
N LEU A 64 -9.16 11.79 2.33
CA LEU A 64 -8.00 11.09 1.78
C LEU A 64 -7.56 9.95 2.71
N ARG A 65 -7.56 10.15 4.04
CA ARG A 65 -7.29 9.07 5.00
C ARG A 65 -8.31 7.95 4.93
N ARG A 66 -9.58 8.25 4.70
CA ARG A 66 -10.60 7.22 4.45
C ARG A 66 -10.27 6.45 3.18
N VAL A 67 -9.96 7.13 2.08
CA VAL A 67 -9.56 6.49 0.82
C VAL A 67 -8.34 5.59 1.01
N GLN A 68 -7.31 6.03 1.75
CA GLN A 68 -6.14 5.21 2.05
C GLN A 68 -6.50 3.89 2.78
N ASN A 69 -7.46 3.94 3.71
CA ASN A 69 -7.96 2.75 4.41
C ASN A 69 -8.74 1.82 3.47
N GLU A 70 -9.58 2.36 2.59
CA GLU A 70 -10.31 1.55 1.60
C GLU A 70 -9.35 0.90 0.59
N LEU A 71 -8.30 1.60 0.15
CA LEU A 71 -7.25 1.04 -0.73
C LEU A 71 -6.49 -0.12 -0.08
N PHE A 72 -6.37 -0.14 1.26
CA PHE A 72 -5.75 -1.25 1.98
C PHE A 72 -6.67 -2.49 2.08
N ASN A 73 -7.99 -2.30 1.94
CA ASN A 73 -9.00 -3.35 2.06
C ASN A 73 -9.40 -4.00 0.72
N LEU A 74 -8.92 -3.46 -0.41
CA LEU A 74 -9.17 -3.92 -1.78
C LEU A 74 -8.43 -5.24 -2.08
#